data_AF-A0A498G0J9-F1
#
_entry.id   AF-A0A498G0J9-F1
#
_cell.length_a   1.000
_cell.length_b   1.000
_cell.length_c   1.000
_cell.angle_alpha   90.00
_cell.angle_beta   90.00
_cell.angle_gamma   90.00
#
_symmetry.space_group_name_H-M   'P 1'
#
loop_
_entity.id
_entity.type
_entity.pdbx_description
1 polymer ?
#
loop_
_entity_poly.entity_id
_entity_poly.type
_entity_poly.pdbx_seq_one_letter_code
_entity_poly.pdbx_strand_id
1 'polypeptide(L)' 'MTEADEPAPSVAVVGGGAVGVTAAHDLAARGADVTLFERGDLAAESSGRAAGLLYDAYAEDVDAAV' A
#
# COMPACT_ATOMS: atom_id res chain seq x y z
N MET A 1 -9.54 -33.26 -5.89
CA MET A 1 -8.43 -32.31 -5.72
C MET A 1 -9.03 -31.04 -5.19
N THR A 2 -9.03 -30.87 -3.87
CA THR A 2 -9.36 -29.59 -3.24
C THR A 2 -8.16 -28.67 -3.42
N GLU A 3 -8.43 -27.48 -3.94
CA GLU A 3 -7.54 -26.35 -4.18
C GLU A 3 -7.10 -25.70 -2.85
N ALA A 4 -6.63 -26.53 -1.91
CA ALA A 4 -6.42 -26.17 -0.52
C ALA A 4 -5.09 -26.73 -0.04
N ASP A 5 -3.99 -26.19 -0.58
CA ASP A 5 -2.68 -26.07 0.10
C ASP A 5 -1.67 -25.26 -0.74
N GLU A 6 -2.09 -24.22 -1.48
CA GLU A 6 -1.09 -23.29 -2.04
C GLU A 6 -0.60 -22.38 -0.91
N PRO A 7 0.71 -22.31 -0.65
CA PRO A 7 1.24 -21.46 0.40
C PRO A 7 0.86 -20.01 0.12
N ALA A 8 0.45 -19.31 1.19
CA ALA A 8 0.15 -17.88 1.14
C ALA A 8 1.27 -17.13 0.40
N PRO A 9 0.96 -16.28 -0.61
CA PRO A 9 1.97 -15.52 -1.31
C PRO A 9 2.74 -14.63 -0.32
N SER A 10 4.07 -14.75 -0.31
CA SER A 10 4.93 -13.88 0.50
C SER A 10 5.17 -12.54 -0.23
N VAL A 11 4.87 -11.42 0.42
CA VAL A 11 4.98 -10.09 -0.17
C VAL A 11 5.78 -9.14 0.72
N ALA A 12 6.76 -8.45 0.12
CA ALA A 12 7.48 -7.35 0.75
C ALA A 12 6.92 -6.01 0.27
N VAL A 13 6.47 -5.16 1.19
CA VAL A 13 6.05 -3.78 0.90
C VAL A 13 7.12 -2.83 1.44
N VAL A 14 7.66 -1.97 0.58
CA VAL A 14 8.70 -0.99 0.96
C VAL A 14 8.10 0.41 0.94
N GLY A 15 8.07 1.06 2.10
CA GLY A 15 7.50 2.39 2.34
C GLY A 15 6.27 2.34 3.24
N GLY A 16 6.34 3.02 4.38
CA GLY A 16 5.29 3.14 5.41
C GLY A 16 4.41 4.39 5.27
N GLY A 17 4.33 4.96 4.06
CA GLY A 17 3.36 6.02 3.73
C GLY A 17 1.94 5.47 3.51
N ALA A 18 0.97 6.37 3.30
CA ALA A 18 -0.45 6.04 3.16
C ALA A 18 -0.73 4.95 2.11
N VAL A 19 -0.04 4.99 0.97
CA VAL A 19 -0.19 3.97 -0.08
C VAL A 19 0.36 2.61 0.37
N GLY A 20 1.56 2.57 0.95
CA GLY A 20 2.21 1.33 1.36
C GLY A 20 1.47 0.61 2.49
N VAL A 21 1.01 1.34 3.51
CA VAL A 21 0.22 0.73 4.59
C VAL A 21 -1.13 0.20 4.10
N THR A 22 -1.76 0.89 3.15
CA THR A 22 -3.04 0.45 2.56
C THR A 22 -2.83 -0.79 1.69
N ALA A 23 -1.80 -0.80 0.85
CA ALA A 23 -1.45 -1.96 0.04
C ALA A 23 -1.13 -3.18 0.92
N ALA A 24 -0.33 -3.01 1.98
CA ALA A 24 0.01 -4.09 2.90
C ALA A 24 -1.23 -4.64 3.62
N HIS A 25 -2.11 -3.76 4.08
CA HIS A 25 -3.39 -4.15 4.69
C HIS A 25 -4.24 -4.97 3.72
N ASP A 26 -4.44 -4.48 2.49
CA ASP A 26 -5.31 -5.14 1.51
C ASP A 26 -4.76 -6.48 1.05
N LEU A 27 -3.44 -6.61 0.92
CA LEU A 27 -2.77 -7.87 0.61
C LEU A 27 -2.91 -8.87 1.76
N ALA A 28 -2.68 -8.44 3.00
CA ALA A 28 -2.85 -9.29 4.17
C ALA A 28 -4.30 -9.75 4.35
N ALA A 29 -5.28 -8.85 4.13
CA ALA A 29 -6.71 -9.17 4.16
C ALA A 29 -7.12 -10.19 3.08
N ARG A 30 -6.34 -10.32 2.01
CA ARG A 30 -6.53 -11.31 0.93
C ARG A 30 -5.74 -12.61 1.15
N GLY A 31 -5.06 -12.75 2.29
CA GLY A 31 -4.37 -13.98 2.68
C GLY A 31 -2.89 -14.07 2.28
N ALA A 32 -2.26 -12.96 1.88
CA ALA A 32 -0.82 -12.92 1.67
C ALA A 32 -0.05 -12.84 3.01
N ASP A 33 1.15 -13.42 3.06
CA ASP A 33 2.12 -13.22 4.14
C ASP A 33 2.93 -11.95 3.86
N VAL A 34 2.58 -10.85 4.52
CA VAL A 34 3.09 -9.52 4.18
C VAL A 34 4.09 -9.03 5.23
N THR A 35 5.28 -8.62 4.77
CA THR A 35 6.23 -7.85 5.58
C THR A 35 6.32 -6.42 5.04
N LEU A 36 6.07 -5.42 5.88
CA LEU A 36 6.24 -4.00 5.55
C LEU A 36 7.55 -3.46 6.12
N PHE A 37 8.32 -2.76 5.29
CA PHE A 37 9.56 -2.10 5.66
C PHE A 37 9.40 -0.59 5.58
N GLU A 38 9.73 0.11 6.66
CA GLU A 38 9.84 1.56 6.71
C GLU A 38 11.15 1.92 7.39
N ARG A 39 11.82 2.97 6.90
CA ARG A 39 13.09 3.45 7.44
C ARG A 39 12.90 4.21 8.76
N GLY A 40 11.82 4.99 8.88
CA GLY A 40 11.49 5.82 10.03
C GLY A 40 10.19 5.43 10.72
N ASP A 41 9.45 6.44 11.19
CA ASP A 41 8.10 6.25 11.70
C ASP A 41 7.09 6.18 10.54
N LEU A 42 5.98 5.46 10.76
CA LEU A 42 4.89 5.40 9.78
C LEU A 42 4.40 6.81 9.43
N ALA A 43 4.12 7.01 8.14
CA ALA A 43 3.69 8.29 7.58
C ALA A 43 4.64 9.48 7.82
N ALA A 44 5.87 9.31 8.30
CA ALA A 44 6.74 10.44 8.66
C ALA A 44 7.19 11.34 7.49
N GLU A 45 6.98 10.94 6.23
CA GLU A 45 7.41 11.68 5.03
C GLU A 45 6.26 12.46 4.37
N SER A 46 5.92 12.17 3.11
CA SER A 46 4.89 12.88 2.34
C SER A 46 3.52 12.78 3.02
N SER A 47 3.13 11.58 3.45
CA SER A 47 1.79 11.33 4.01
C SER A 47 1.51 12.10 5.30
N GLY A 48 2.48 12.23 6.22
CA GLY A 48 2.31 12.99 7.46
C GLY A 48 2.40 14.50 7.30
N ARG A 49 2.90 14.99 6.15
CA ARG A 49 2.91 16.41 5.79
C ARG A 49 1.71 16.82 4.93
N ALA A 50 0.90 15.86 4.48
CA ALA A 50 -0.29 16.15 3.69
C ALA A 50 -1.33 16.92 4.51
N ALA A 51 -2.11 17.77 3.85
CA ALA A 51 -3.18 18.54 4.50
C ALA A 51 -4.37 17.68 4.99
N GLY A 52 -4.37 16.37 4.71
CA GLY A 52 -5.43 15.44 5.09
C GLY A 52 -6.75 15.65 4.34
N LEU A 53 -6.74 16.43 3.26
CA LEU A 53 -7.92 16.67 2.43
C LEU A 53 -8.15 15.48 1.50
N LEU A 54 -9.36 14.94 1.54
CA LEU A 54 -9.85 13.93 0.61
C LEU A 54 -10.90 14.58 -0.27
N TYR A 55 -10.62 14.65 -1.57
CA TYR A 55 -11.54 15.14 -2.58
C TYR A 55 -11.41 14.25 -3.82
N ASP A 56 -12.42 14.31 -4.70
CA ASP A 56 -12.33 13.67 -6.01
C ASP A 56 -11.30 14.43 -6.84
N ALA A 57 -10.04 14.00 -6.72
CA ALA A 57 -8.97 14.46 -7.57
C ALA A 57 -9.20 13.83 -8.94
N TYR A 58 -9.84 14.58 -9.82
CA TYR A 58 -9.99 14.21 -11.22
C TYR A 58 -8.59 14.05 -11.82
N ALA A 59 -8.22 12.81 -12.13
CA ALA A 59 -6.98 12.49 -12.82
C ALA A 59 -7.33 12.31 -14.30
N GLU A 60 -6.92 13.25 -15.15
CA GLU A 60 -6.98 13.05 -16.59
C GLU A 60 -5.73 12.33 -17.09
N ASP A 61 -5.82 11.77 -18.29
CA ASP A 61 -4.67 11.20 -19.00
C ASP A 61 -3.49 12.19 -19.12
N VAL A 62 -3.75 13.49 -19.02
CA VAL A 62 -2.72 14.54 -19.04
C VAL A 62 -1.84 14.54 -17.79
N ASP A 63 -2.36 14.08 -16.65
CA ASP A 63 -1.67 14.15 -15.35
C ASP A 63 -0.63 13.02 -15.18
N ALA A 64 -0.72 11.96 -15.98
CA ALA A 64 0.21 10.82 -15.98
C ALA A 64 1.36 10.97 -17.01
N ALA A 65 1.35 12.02 -17.83
CA ALA A 65 2.27 12.19 -18.95
C ALA A 65 3.56 12.97 -18.61
N VAL A 66 3.83 13.24 -17.32
CA VAL A 66 4.95 14.09 -16.87
C VAL A 66 6.01 13.29 -16.13
#